data_AF-A0A938WTE1-F1
#
_entry.id   AF-A0A938WTE1-F1
#
_cell.length_a   1.000
_cell.length_b   1.000
_cell.length_c   1.000
_cell.angle_alpha   90.00
_cell.angle_beta   90.00
_cell.angle_gamma   90.00
#
_symmetry.space_group_name_H-M   'P 1'
#
loop_
_entity.id
_entity.type
_entity.pdbx_description
1 polymer ?
#
loop_
_entity_poly.entity_id
_entity_poly.type
_entity_poly.pdbx_seq_one_letter_code
_entity_poly.pdbx_strand_id
1 'polypeptide(L)'
;MLSNFNRYNGSDESYFLSLFSGTPFKYTRKSNNEYIFLSQPYCSIIGSTQPGMLSALFGGKRSLNGFSSRFLKVYPHISTMPSWNETSMPGEVLEEWEHIIRKVDGIKPPTAQEGKINSIELSFSLSAKHRLISWKNEVNSRIYSDSENETEKALCGKLETYIIRFCLVIQVMRGICGEAEIKEIDEESAMRAIMLIEYFRAMESRITPEIEVGVLDLRHTELLVLLPQSFTTSEAVATGRKIGLSESTVKRFLREGARDFIRKEAHGHYSKF
;
A
#
# COMPACT_ATOMS: atom_id res chain seq x y z
N MET A 1 4.83 -3.46 -14.29
CA MET A 1 4.60 -2.00 -14.31
C MET A 1 5.41 -1.32 -13.21
N LEU A 2 5.20 -1.65 -11.92
CA LEU A 2 5.96 -1.09 -10.78
C LEU A 2 7.48 -1.34 -10.83
N SER A 3 7.91 -2.49 -11.36
CA SER A 3 9.32 -2.85 -11.56
C SER A 3 10.05 -1.96 -12.57
N ASN A 4 9.34 -1.33 -13.51
CA ASN A 4 9.92 -0.46 -14.53
C ASN A 4 10.01 1.01 -14.09
N PHE A 5 9.53 1.38 -12.90
CA PHE A 5 9.60 2.76 -12.41
C PHE A 5 11.02 3.31 -12.27
N ASN A 6 12.01 2.42 -12.13
CA ASN A 6 13.42 2.80 -12.05
C ASN A 6 14.09 2.95 -13.42
N ARG A 7 13.39 2.67 -14.53
CA ARG A 7 14.01 2.63 -15.86
C ARG A 7 14.19 4.02 -16.50
N TYR A 8 13.48 5.04 -16.01
CA TYR A 8 13.59 6.43 -16.44
C TYR A 8 13.76 7.36 -15.22
N ASN A 9 15.00 7.54 -14.77
CA ASN A 9 15.50 8.66 -13.95
C ASN A 9 14.57 9.26 -12.86
N GLY A 10 13.83 8.45 -12.10
CA GLY A 10 13.07 8.89 -10.92
C GLY A 10 11.88 9.84 -11.19
N SER A 11 11.58 10.19 -12.44
CA SER A 11 10.44 11.05 -12.79
C SER A 11 9.10 10.36 -12.59
N ASP A 12 9.04 9.07 -12.89
CA ASP A 12 7.78 8.34 -12.96
C ASP A 12 7.17 8.14 -11.56
N GLU A 13 7.98 7.86 -10.53
CA GLU A 13 7.48 7.76 -9.15
C GLU A 13 6.82 9.07 -8.72
N SER A 14 7.48 10.22 -8.96
CA SER A 14 6.92 11.53 -8.62
C SER A 14 5.61 11.81 -9.35
N TYR A 15 5.49 11.35 -10.60
CA TYR A 15 4.26 11.45 -11.38
C TYR A 15 3.10 10.68 -10.71
N PHE A 16 3.35 9.44 -10.28
CA PHE A 16 2.34 8.66 -9.55
C PHE A 16 1.99 9.26 -8.19
N LEU A 17 2.94 9.89 -7.50
CA LEU A 17 2.65 10.62 -6.26
C LEU A 17 1.71 11.83 -6.51
N SER A 18 1.86 12.53 -7.63
CA SER A 18 1.00 13.64 -8.04
C SER A 18 -0.40 13.16 -8.45
N LEU A 19 -0.49 12.04 -9.17
CA LEU A 19 -1.78 11.42 -9.53
C LEU A 19 -2.61 11.04 -8.31
N PHE A 20 -1.96 10.52 -7.26
CA PHE A 20 -2.65 10.21 -6.00
C PHE A 20 -3.35 11.44 -5.39
N SER A 21 -2.74 12.61 -5.53
CA SER A 21 -3.26 13.88 -4.98
C SER A 21 -4.14 14.65 -5.98
N GLY A 22 -4.36 14.15 -7.19
CA GLY A 22 -5.09 14.85 -8.24
C GLY A 22 -4.41 16.15 -8.71
N THR A 23 -3.10 16.27 -8.54
CA THR A 23 -2.37 17.50 -8.88
C THR A 23 -2.39 17.70 -10.41
N PRO A 24 -2.81 18.89 -10.91
CA PRO A 24 -2.79 19.18 -12.34
C PRO A 24 -1.39 18.99 -12.93
N PHE A 25 -1.29 18.47 -14.14
CA PHE A 25 -0.01 18.35 -14.82
C PHE A 25 -0.02 18.96 -16.22
N LYS A 26 1.17 19.46 -16.59
CA LYS A 26 1.48 20.05 -17.88
C LYS A 26 2.55 19.21 -18.54
N TYR A 27 2.28 18.75 -19.75
CA TYR A 27 3.26 18.04 -20.57
C TYR A 27 3.46 18.78 -21.88
N THR A 28 4.69 19.18 -22.16
CA THR A 28 5.07 19.86 -23.41
C THR A 28 6.09 18.99 -24.14
N ARG A 29 5.72 18.47 -25.32
CA ARG A 29 6.65 17.66 -26.12
C ARG A 29 7.43 18.55 -27.09
N LYS A 30 8.75 18.68 -26.87
CA LYS A 30 9.65 19.53 -27.70
C LYS A 30 9.61 19.21 -29.20
N SER A 31 9.27 17.97 -29.60
CA SER A 31 9.29 17.55 -31.00
C SER A 31 8.10 18.01 -31.83
N ASN A 32 6.91 18.14 -31.22
CA ASN A 32 5.65 18.42 -31.94
C ASN A 32 4.91 19.67 -31.46
N ASN A 33 5.48 20.44 -30.51
CA ASN A 33 4.84 21.61 -29.92
C ASN A 33 3.44 21.34 -29.31
N GLU A 34 3.16 20.07 -28.98
CA GLU A 34 1.93 19.69 -28.30
C GLU A 34 2.01 20.05 -26.81
N TYR A 35 1.01 20.78 -26.36
CA TYR A 35 0.80 21.14 -24.97
C TYR A 35 -0.44 20.39 -24.45
N ILE A 36 -0.22 19.45 -23.54
CA ILE A 36 -1.28 18.71 -22.87
C ILE A 36 -1.39 19.24 -21.45
N PHE A 37 -2.58 19.71 -21.09
CA PHE A 37 -2.92 20.11 -19.73
C PHE A 37 -4.06 19.25 -19.21
N LEU A 38 -3.78 18.44 -18.19
CA LEU A 38 -4.80 17.70 -17.46
C LEU A 38 -5.03 18.38 -16.12
N SER A 39 -6.23 18.94 -15.94
CA SER A 39 -6.59 19.70 -14.75
C SER A 39 -6.88 18.81 -13.53
N GLN A 40 -7.50 17.66 -13.72
CA GLN A 40 -7.89 16.73 -12.66
C GLN A 40 -7.52 15.28 -13.03
N PRO A 41 -6.22 14.98 -13.11
CA PRO A 41 -5.77 13.65 -13.48
C PRO A 41 -5.98 12.67 -12.31
N TYR A 42 -6.48 11.48 -12.60
CA TYR A 42 -6.54 10.38 -11.64
C TYR A 42 -6.14 9.08 -12.32
N CYS A 43 -5.63 8.13 -11.53
CA CYS A 43 -5.28 6.79 -11.99
C CYS A 43 -5.58 5.79 -10.88
N SER A 44 -6.44 4.82 -11.17
CA SER A 44 -6.72 3.71 -10.27
C SER A 44 -5.80 2.54 -10.61
N ILE A 45 -5.11 2.01 -9.61
CA ILE A 45 -4.20 0.87 -9.76
C ILE A 45 -4.70 -0.25 -8.86
N ILE A 46 -4.96 -1.41 -9.45
CA ILE A 46 -5.23 -2.66 -8.75
C ILE A 46 -4.28 -3.72 -9.27
N GLY A 47 -3.81 -4.58 -8.38
CA GLY A 47 -2.94 -5.68 -8.76
C GLY A 47 -2.54 -6.53 -7.57
N SER A 48 -1.92 -7.66 -7.88
CA SER A 48 -1.33 -8.58 -6.91
C SER A 48 0.19 -8.56 -7.02
N THR A 49 0.85 -8.91 -5.93
CA THR A 49 2.29 -9.18 -5.93
C THR A 49 2.59 -10.40 -5.06
N GLN A 50 3.73 -11.02 -5.31
CA GLN A 50 4.24 -12.09 -4.44
C GLN A 50 4.88 -11.48 -3.18
N PRO A 51 4.80 -12.15 -2.01
CA PRO A 51 5.42 -11.68 -0.77
C PRO A 51 6.91 -11.37 -0.93
N GLY A 52 7.67 -12.23 -1.63
CA GLY A 52 9.10 -12.04 -1.89
C GLY A 52 9.47 -10.79 -2.70
N MET A 53 8.49 -10.13 -3.35
CA MET A 53 8.71 -8.89 -4.09
C MET A 53 8.40 -7.63 -3.28
N LEU A 54 7.85 -7.76 -2.06
CA LEU A 54 7.35 -6.63 -1.27
C LEU A 54 8.46 -5.64 -0.93
N SER A 55 9.61 -6.11 -0.46
CA SER A 55 10.74 -5.22 -0.14
C SER A 55 11.27 -4.48 -1.38
N ALA A 56 11.39 -5.17 -2.52
CA ALA A 56 11.82 -4.54 -3.77
C ALA A 56 10.82 -3.50 -4.29
N LEU A 57 9.52 -3.70 -4.05
CA LEU A 57 8.47 -2.81 -4.54
C LEU A 57 8.19 -1.63 -3.60
N PHE A 58 8.27 -1.85 -2.29
CA PHE A 58 7.78 -0.91 -1.27
C PHE A 58 8.81 -0.53 -0.20
N GLY A 59 9.98 -1.17 -0.16
CA GLY A 59 11.05 -0.91 0.80
C GLY A 59 12.00 0.21 0.39
N GLY A 60 13.06 0.40 1.19
CA GLY A 60 14.12 1.36 0.93
C GLY A 60 13.63 2.80 0.75
N LYS A 61 14.01 3.47 -0.34
CA LYS A 61 13.62 4.87 -0.59
C LYS A 61 12.10 5.06 -0.72
N ARG A 62 11.35 4.01 -1.11
CA ARG A 62 9.91 4.06 -1.34
C ARG A 62 9.07 4.00 -0.07
N SER A 63 9.60 3.43 1.02
CA SER A 63 8.97 3.57 2.33
C SER A 63 9.14 5.00 2.84
N LEU A 64 10.35 5.56 2.69
CA LEU A 64 10.71 6.89 3.18
C LEU A 64 10.03 8.05 2.42
N ASN A 65 9.82 7.94 1.10
CA ASN A 65 9.17 8.99 0.32
C ASN A 65 7.62 8.94 0.34
N GLY A 66 7.05 8.02 1.14
CA GLY A 66 5.62 7.79 1.26
C GLY A 66 4.97 7.15 0.03
N PHE A 67 5.74 6.61 -0.91
CA PHE A 67 5.18 5.83 -2.01
C PHE A 67 4.47 4.58 -1.48
N SER A 68 5.10 3.85 -0.55
CA SER A 68 4.52 2.65 0.05
C SER A 68 3.17 2.91 0.73
N SER A 69 3.07 3.97 1.55
CA SER A 69 1.85 4.31 2.28
C SER A 69 0.68 4.78 1.41
N ARG A 70 0.91 5.02 0.11
CA ARG A 70 -0.15 5.32 -0.85
C ARG A 70 -0.81 4.06 -1.42
N PHE A 71 -0.29 2.87 -1.17
CA PHE A 71 -0.94 1.61 -1.55
C PHE A 71 -1.62 1.00 -0.35
N LEU A 72 -2.91 0.65 -0.51
CA LEU A 72 -3.65 -0.15 0.45
C LEU A 72 -3.37 -1.63 0.17
N LYS A 73 -2.74 -2.31 1.11
CA LYS A 73 -2.27 -3.68 0.91
C LYS A 73 -3.15 -4.65 1.69
N VAL A 74 -3.54 -5.73 1.03
CA VAL A 74 -4.30 -6.83 1.65
C VAL A 74 -3.35 -8.01 1.79
N TYR A 75 -3.11 -8.45 3.02
CA TYR A 75 -2.21 -9.56 3.33
C TYR A 75 -2.91 -10.57 4.24
N PRO A 76 -3.77 -11.43 3.66
CA PRO A 76 -4.53 -12.39 4.43
C PRO A 76 -3.58 -13.48 4.98
N HIS A 77 -3.88 -13.97 6.17
CA HIS A 77 -3.13 -15.09 6.74
C HIS A 77 -3.64 -16.40 6.11
N ILE A 78 -2.86 -16.95 5.20
CA ILE A 78 -3.14 -18.25 4.56
C ILE A 78 -2.31 -19.31 5.30
N SER A 79 -2.94 -20.03 6.23
CA SER A 79 -2.27 -21.08 7.01
C SER A 79 -2.19 -22.42 6.28
N THR A 80 -3.10 -22.66 5.34
CA THR A 80 -3.23 -23.91 4.62
C THR A 80 -3.52 -23.62 3.16
N MET A 81 -2.96 -24.43 2.26
CA MET A 81 -3.26 -24.33 0.85
C MET A 81 -4.73 -24.74 0.65
N PRO A 82 -5.58 -23.87 0.08
CA PRO A 82 -6.98 -24.23 -0.17
C PRO A 82 -7.04 -25.42 -1.13
N SER A 83 -7.95 -26.34 -0.83
CA SER A 83 -8.24 -27.45 -1.74
C SER A 83 -9.05 -26.94 -2.92
N TRP A 84 -8.75 -27.46 -4.12
CA TRP A 84 -9.59 -27.22 -5.29
C TRP A 84 -11.00 -27.77 -5.00
N ASN A 85 -12.01 -26.99 -5.38
CA ASN A 85 -13.40 -27.43 -5.38
C ASN A 85 -14.05 -26.99 -6.70
N GLU A 86 -15.12 -27.67 -7.08
CA GLU A 86 -15.94 -27.34 -8.27
C GLU A 86 -16.93 -26.19 -7.99
N THR A 87 -16.85 -25.57 -6.80
CA THR A 87 -17.78 -24.51 -6.41
C THR A 87 -17.48 -23.25 -7.19
N SER A 88 -18.31 -22.96 -8.18
CA SER A 88 -18.28 -21.69 -8.89
C SER A 88 -18.93 -20.58 -8.06
N MET A 89 -18.55 -19.33 -8.32
CA MET A 89 -19.30 -18.18 -7.80
C MET A 89 -20.76 -18.26 -8.30
N PRO A 90 -21.77 -18.14 -7.40
CA PRO A 90 -23.16 -18.17 -7.82
C PRO A 90 -23.45 -17.05 -8.83
N GLY A 91 -24.16 -17.37 -9.93
CA GLY A 91 -24.49 -16.41 -10.98
C GLY A 91 -25.24 -15.18 -10.45
N GLU A 92 -26.15 -15.39 -9.50
CA GLU A 92 -26.91 -14.33 -8.82
C GLU A 92 -26.01 -13.26 -8.19
N VAL A 93 -24.85 -13.65 -7.64
CA VAL A 93 -23.89 -12.71 -7.03
C VAL A 93 -23.23 -11.84 -8.09
N LEU A 94 -22.91 -12.41 -9.26
CA LEU A 94 -22.33 -11.67 -10.38
C LEU A 94 -23.34 -10.69 -10.98
N GLU A 95 -24.60 -11.13 -11.13
CA GLU A 95 -25.71 -10.30 -11.62
C GLU A 95 -25.99 -9.13 -10.67
N GLU A 96 -26.04 -9.39 -9.36
CA GLU A 96 -26.24 -8.35 -8.35
C GLU A 96 -25.09 -7.32 -8.37
N TRP A 97 -23.84 -7.79 -8.50
CA TRP A 97 -22.68 -6.89 -8.62
C TRP A 97 -22.74 -6.03 -9.90
N GLU A 98 -23.09 -6.62 -11.04
CA GLU A 98 -23.28 -5.88 -12.28
C GLU A 98 -24.36 -4.81 -12.12
N HIS A 99 -25.48 -5.16 -11.48
CA HIS A 99 -26.59 -4.24 -11.21
C HIS A 99 -26.17 -3.05 -10.36
N ILE A 100 -25.40 -3.28 -9.29
CA ILE A 100 -24.84 -2.22 -8.44
C ILE A 100 -23.98 -1.26 -9.29
N ILE A 101 -23.07 -1.79 -10.12
CA ILE A 101 -22.19 -0.97 -10.96
C ILE A 101 -22.99 -0.16 -11.98
N ARG A 102 -23.99 -0.75 -12.63
CA ARG A 102 -24.87 -0.04 -13.58
C ARG A 102 -25.66 1.08 -12.91
N LYS A 103 -26.13 0.87 -11.67
CA LYS A 103 -26.79 1.92 -10.90
C LYS A 103 -25.86 3.07 -10.54
N VAL A 104 -24.60 2.78 -10.17
CA VAL A 104 -23.58 3.81 -9.92
C VAL A 104 -23.29 4.62 -11.20
N ASP A 105 -23.12 3.96 -12.34
CA ASP A 105 -22.90 4.61 -13.65
C ASP A 105 -24.12 5.47 -14.08
N GLY A 106 -25.32 5.06 -13.66
CA GLY A 106 -26.55 5.81 -13.88
C GLY A 106 -26.68 7.12 -13.08
N ILE A 107 -25.80 7.37 -12.09
CA ILE A 107 -25.79 8.63 -11.33
C ILE A 107 -25.32 9.77 -12.24
N LYS A 108 -26.27 10.56 -12.74
CA LYS A 108 -25.96 11.69 -13.62
C LYS A 108 -25.63 12.93 -12.78
N PRO A 109 -24.43 13.52 -12.96
CA PRO A 109 -24.15 14.83 -12.38
C PRO A 109 -25.11 15.89 -12.95
N PRO A 110 -25.41 16.97 -12.20
CA PRO A 110 -26.16 18.09 -12.73
C PRO A 110 -25.49 18.63 -13.98
N THR A 111 -26.22 18.75 -15.09
CA THR A 111 -25.70 19.33 -16.33
C THR A 111 -25.32 20.79 -16.07
N ALA A 112 -24.03 21.15 -16.16
CA ALA A 112 -23.63 22.55 -16.17
C ALA A 112 -23.81 23.14 -17.57
N GLN A 113 -24.05 24.45 -17.64
CA GLN A 113 -23.82 25.21 -18.86
C GLN A 113 -22.31 25.19 -19.18
N GLU A 114 -21.96 25.15 -20.47
CA GLU A 114 -20.56 25.22 -20.98
C GLU A 114 -19.63 24.01 -20.74
N GLY A 115 -20.13 22.77 -20.86
CA GLY A 115 -19.25 21.59 -21.03
C GLY A 115 -18.39 21.22 -19.82
N LYS A 116 -18.62 21.86 -18.66
CA LYS A 116 -18.05 21.44 -17.36
C LYS A 116 -18.99 20.46 -16.69
N ILE A 117 -18.46 19.35 -16.18
CA ILE A 117 -19.23 18.42 -15.35
C ILE A 117 -19.25 19.01 -13.93
N ASN A 118 -20.43 19.30 -13.39
CA ASN A 118 -20.56 19.66 -11.97
C ASN A 118 -20.51 18.38 -11.13
N SER A 119 -19.53 18.23 -10.26
CA SER A 119 -19.50 17.12 -9.30
C SER A 119 -20.67 17.21 -8.33
N ILE A 120 -21.26 16.07 -7.97
CA ILE A 120 -22.19 15.98 -6.85
C ILE A 120 -21.36 16.01 -5.57
N GLU A 121 -21.54 17.04 -4.76
CA GLU A 121 -20.86 17.19 -3.48
C GLU A 121 -21.73 16.65 -2.35
N LEU A 122 -21.20 15.71 -1.57
CA LEU A 122 -21.83 15.21 -0.35
C LEU A 122 -21.11 15.80 0.86
N SER A 123 -21.84 16.59 1.65
CA SER A 123 -21.35 17.06 2.95
C SER A 123 -21.38 15.94 3.99
N PHE A 124 -20.59 16.06 5.05
CA PHE A 124 -20.73 15.21 6.23
C PHE A 124 -21.89 15.70 7.10
N SER A 125 -22.73 14.78 7.54
CA SER A 125 -23.63 15.02 8.67
C SER A 125 -22.84 15.39 9.93
N LEU A 126 -23.49 16.04 10.90
CA LEU A 126 -22.83 16.45 12.15
C LEU A 126 -22.26 15.24 12.92
N SER A 127 -23.03 14.15 13.02
CA SER A 127 -22.62 12.93 13.71
C SER A 127 -21.46 12.22 12.99
N ALA A 128 -21.51 12.10 11.66
CA ALA A 128 -20.39 11.58 10.87
C ALA A 128 -19.11 12.39 11.10
N LYS A 129 -19.22 13.73 11.05
CA LYS A 129 -18.09 14.63 11.26
C LYS A 129 -17.50 14.47 12.66
N HIS A 130 -18.34 14.39 13.70
CA HIS A 130 -17.88 14.13 15.07
C HIS A 130 -17.15 12.79 15.17
N ARG A 131 -17.68 11.72 14.54
CA ARG A 131 -17.05 10.40 14.56
C ARG A 131 -15.66 10.41 13.92
N LEU A 132 -15.50 11.08 12.78
CA LEU A 132 -14.22 11.21 12.08
C LEU A 132 -13.21 12.06 12.86
N ILE A 133 -13.66 13.15 13.48
CA ILE A 133 -12.82 14.01 14.32
C ILE A 133 -12.33 13.24 15.56
N SER A 134 -13.23 12.52 16.23
CA SER A 134 -12.87 11.67 17.38
C SER A 134 -11.84 10.61 16.98
N TRP A 135 -12.08 9.85 15.90
CA TRP A 135 -11.08 8.89 15.40
C TRP A 135 -9.74 9.55 15.06
N LYS A 136 -9.74 10.68 14.35
CA LYS A 136 -8.51 11.40 13.99
C LYS A 136 -7.74 11.79 15.26
N ASN A 137 -8.40 12.42 16.22
CA ASN A 137 -7.72 12.99 17.39
C ASN A 137 -7.31 11.94 18.41
N GLU A 138 -8.18 10.98 18.70
CA GLU A 138 -7.98 10.00 19.77
C GLU A 138 -7.16 8.78 19.32
N VAL A 139 -7.28 8.40 18.05
CA VAL A 139 -6.62 7.22 17.49
C VAL A 139 -5.45 7.61 16.60
N ASN A 140 -5.72 8.27 15.47
CA ASN A 140 -4.70 8.47 14.42
C ASN A 140 -3.58 9.42 14.88
N SER A 141 -3.93 10.55 15.50
CA SER A 141 -2.97 11.53 16.02
C SER A 141 -2.15 10.96 17.17
N ARG A 142 -2.76 10.16 18.05
CA ARG A 142 -2.03 9.48 19.14
C ARG A 142 -0.98 8.53 18.58
N ILE A 143 -1.35 7.65 17.64
CA ILE A 143 -0.40 6.74 16.98
C ILE A 143 0.72 7.52 16.28
N TYR A 144 0.38 8.61 15.59
CA TYR A 144 1.37 9.47 14.93
C TYR A 144 2.37 10.09 15.93
N SER A 145 1.88 10.59 17.07
CA SER A 145 2.68 11.25 18.10
C SER A 145 3.55 10.27 18.90
N ASP A 146 3.03 9.07 19.18
CA ASP A 146 3.71 8.05 19.97
C ASP A 146 4.76 7.27 19.14
N SER A 147 4.70 7.35 17.82
CA SER A 147 5.59 6.62 16.92
C SER A 147 6.89 7.37 16.63
N GLU A 148 8.02 6.67 16.72
CA GLU A 148 9.31 7.15 16.20
C GLU A 148 9.56 6.69 14.75
N ASN A 149 8.72 5.81 14.20
CA ASN A 149 8.89 5.26 12.85
C ASN A 149 8.27 6.21 11.80
N GLU A 150 9.10 6.80 10.96
CA GLU A 150 8.66 7.70 9.88
C GLU A 150 7.72 7.02 8.86
N THR A 151 7.82 5.70 8.67
CA THR A 151 6.89 4.93 7.81
C THR A 151 5.49 4.88 8.42
N GLU A 152 5.39 4.72 9.75
CA GLU A 152 4.11 4.71 10.46
C GLU A 152 3.46 6.10 10.49
N LYS A 153 4.26 7.16 10.71
CA LYS A 153 3.80 8.54 10.55
C LYS A 153 3.29 8.82 9.14
N ALA A 154 4.02 8.38 8.12
CA ALA A 154 3.62 8.52 6.73
C ALA A 154 2.32 7.76 6.45
N LEU A 155 2.12 6.59 7.05
CA LEU A 155 0.87 5.83 6.97
C LEU A 155 -0.29 6.63 7.59
N CYS A 156 -0.15 7.10 8.83
CA CYS A 156 -1.17 7.91 9.51
C CYS A 156 -1.64 9.08 8.64
N GLY A 157 -0.73 9.80 7.98
CA GLY A 157 -1.09 10.89 7.08
C GLY A 157 -1.86 10.44 5.83
N LYS A 158 -1.61 9.24 5.29
CA LYS A 158 -2.35 8.70 4.14
C LYS A 158 -3.70 8.13 4.50
N LEU A 159 -3.84 7.54 5.69
CA LEU A 159 -5.12 7.03 6.16
C LEU A 159 -6.17 8.16 6.29
N GLU A 160 -5.75 9.38 6.62
CA GLU A 160 -6.64 10.55 6.61
C GLU A 160 -7.18 10.92 5.22
N THR A 161 -6.41 10.69 4.16
CA THR A 161 -6.92 10.90 2.79
C THR A 161 -7.88 9.78 2.42
N TYR A 162 -7.55 8.55 2.80
CA TYR A 162 -8.33 7.36 2.46
C TYR A 162 -9.67 7.30 3.18
N ILE A 163 -9.74 7.66 4.45
CA ILE A 163 -10.99 7.61 5.22
C ILE A 163 -12.07 8.50 4.58
N ILE A 164 -11.71 9.68 4.07
CA ILE A 164 -12.64 10.58 3.37
C ILE A 164 -13.15 9.95 2.07
N ARG A 165 -12.26 9.31 1.30
CA ARG A 165 -12.62 8.59 0.07
C ARG A 165 -13.54 7.40 0.37
N PHE A 166 -13.24 6.64 1.42
CA PHE A 166 -14.05 5.51 1.84
C PHE A 166 -15.43 5.93 2.32
N CYS A 167 -15.54 7.01 3.08
CA CYS A 167 -16.83 7.56 3.47
C CYS A 167 -17.73 7.81 2.25
N LEU A 168 -17.19 8.46 1.21
CA LEU A 168 -17.94 8.75 -0.02
C LEU A 168 -18.33 7.46 -0.75
N VAL A 169 -17.38 6.56 -0.98
CA VAL A 169 -17.61 5.28 -1.68
C VAL A 169 -18.67 4.45 -0.95
N ILE A 170 -18.55 4.32 0.37
CA ILE A 170 -19.48 3.55 1.20
C ILE A 170 -20.86 4.20 1.22
N GLN A 171 -20.97 5.52 1.35
CA GLN A 171 -22.26 6.21 1.29
C GLN A 171 -22.98 5.97 -0.04
N VAL A 172 -22.26 6.09 -1.16
CA VAL A 172 -22.82 5.84 -2.50
C VAL A 172 -23.26 4.39 -2.64
N MET A 173 -22.42 3.43 -2.25
CA MET A 173 -22.77 2.00 -2.30
C MET A 173 -24.01 1.69 -1.46
N ARG A 174 -24.06 2.18 -0.22
CA ARG A 174 -25.22 2.03 0.67
C ARG A 174 -26.48 2.64 0.06
N GLY A 175 -26.37 3.82 -0.55
CA GLY A 175 -27.49 4.45 -1.22
C GLY A 175 -28.02 3.67 -2.42
N ILE A 176 -27.12 3.13 -3.24
CA ILE A 176 -27.47 2.27 -4.39
C ILE A 176 -28.14 0.96 -3.96
N CYS A 177 -27.73 0.42 -2.81
CA CYS A 177 -28.31 -0.76 -2.19
C CYS A 177 -29.57 -0.47 -1.34
N GLY A 178 -30.00 0.80 -1.22
CA GLY A 178 -31.20 1.19 -0.48
C GLY A 178 -31.04 1.26 1.04
N GLU A 179 -29.81 1.21 1.56
CA GLU A 179 -29.50 1.32 3.00
C GLU A 179 -29.42 2.77 3.51
N ALA A 180 -29.32 3.75 2.60
CA ALA A 180 -29.18 5.17 2.92
C ALA A 180 -29.63 6.07 1.76
N GLU A 181 -29.64 7.39 1.98
CA GLU A 181 -29.79 8.36 0.90
C GLU A 181 -28.43 8.86 0.40
N ILE A 182 -28.31 9.17 -0.90
CA ILE A 182 -27.11 9.78 -1.47
C ILE A 182 -27.24 11.31 -1.43
N LYS A 183 -27.28 11.88 -0.21
CA LYS A 183 -27.42 13.33 0.02
C LYS A 183 -26.35 13.90 0.94
N GLU A 184 -25.98 13.14 1.95
CA GLU A 184 -24.88 13.46 2.86
C GLU A 184 -24.21 12.17 3.30
N ILE A 185 -22.99 12.28 3.81
CA ILE A 185 -22.29 11.17 4.45
C ILE A 185 -22.82 11.06 5.89
N ASP A 186 -23.51 9.97 6.18
CA ASP A 186 -24.07 9.68 7.49
C ASP A 186 -23.05 9.03 8.43
N GLU A 187 -23.44 8.91 9.71
CA GLU A 187 -22.59 8.34 10.75
C GLU A 187 -22.21 6.88 10.49
N GLU A 188 -23.12 6.08 9.97
CA GLU A 188 -22.91 4.66 9.70
C GLU A 188 -21.86 4.46 8.59
N SER A 189 -21.90 5.27 7.53
CA SER A 189 -20.88 5.27 6.48
C SER A 189 -19.51 5.71 7.02
N ALA A 190 -19.47 6.70 7.91
CA ALA A 190 -18.25 7.11 8.58
C ALA A 190 -17.69 6.00 9.48
N MET A 191 -18.54 5.30 10.24
CA MET A 191 -18.13 4.16 11.06
C MET A 191 -17.57 3.01 10.23
N ARG A 192 -18.21 2.64 9.12
CA ARG A 192 -17.72 1.60 8.21
C ARG A 192 -16.40 1.98 7.56
N ALA A 193 -16.23 3.26 7.19
CA ALA A 193 -14.96 3.77 6.69
C ALA A 193 -13.84 3.67 7.73
N ILE A 194 -14.13 3.96 9.00
CA ILE A 194 -13.19 3.77 10.12
C ILE A 194 -12.83 2.29 10.29
N MET A 195 -13.81 1.38 10.24
CA MET A 195 -13.52 -0.05 10.33
C MET A 195 -12.59 -0.52 9.19
N LEU A 196 -12.85 -0.05 7.97
CA LEU A 196 -12.04 -0.39 6.81
C LEU A 196 -10.63 0.21 6.89
N ILE A 197 -10.48 1.46 7.36
CA ILE A 197 -9.17 2.09 7.48
C ILE A 197 -8.29 1.41 8.53
N GLU A 198 -8.88 0.99 9.65
CA GLU A 198 -8.18 0.27 10.70
C GLU A 198 -7.83 -1.17 10.29
N TYR A 199 -8.65 -1.80 9.44
CA TYR A 199 -8.27 -3.03 8.77
C TYR A 199 -6.98 -2.85 7.96
N PHE A 200 -6.90 -1.80 7.12
CA PHE A 200 -5.70 -1.53 6.33
C PHE A 200 -4.50 -1.16 7.18
N ARG A 201 -4.68 -0.43 8.29
CA ARG A 201 -3.61 -0.19 9.26
C ARG A 201 -3.04 -1.52 9.80
N ALA A 202 -3.92 -2.43 10.21
CA ALA A 202 -3.50 -3.74 10.70
C ALA A 202 -2.80 -4.58 9.61
N MET A 203 -3.22 -4.46 8.34
CA MET A 203 -2.51 -5.11 7.24
C MET A 203 -1.12 -4.54 7.00
N GLU A 204 -0.94 -3.20 7.08
CA GLU A 204 0.39 -2.59 6.99
C GLU A 204 1.30 -3.10 8.11
N SER A 205 0.83 -3.16 9.37
CA SER A 205 1.62 -3.71 10.48
C SER A 205 2.06 -5.16 10.24
N ARG A 206 1.27 -5.97 9.52
CA ARG A 206 1.64 -7.35 9.17
C ARG A 206 2.68 -7.43 8.05
N ILE A 207 2.67 -6.46 7.14
CA ILE A 207 3.53 -6.45 5.95
C ILE A 207 4.85 -5.73 6.23
N THR A 208 4.88 -4.77 7.16
CA THR A 208 6.08 -4.00 7.50
C THR A 208 7.31 -4.89 7.74
N PRO A 209 7.23 -5.99 8.52
CA PRO A 209 8.35 -6.92 8.67
C PRO A 209 8.83 -7.48 7.32
N GLU A 210 7.94 -7.94 6.44
CA GLU A 210 8.31 -8.47 5.11
C GLU A 210 9.00 -7.43 4.21
N ILE A 211 8.62 -6.16 4.35
CA ILE A 211 9.24 -5.04 3.61
C ILE A 211 10.62 -4.69 4.18
N GLU A 212 10.74 -4.59 5.52
CA GLU A 212 11.94 -4.15 6.24
C GLU A 212 13.02 -5.25 6.29
N VAL A 213 12.63 -6.50 6.53
CA VAL A 213 13.49 -7.69 6.55
C VAL A 213 14.10 -7.95 5.18
N GLY A 214 13.53 -7.38 4.10
CA GLY A 214 14.07 -7.54 2.77
C GLY A 214 14.25 -9.01 2.44
N VAL A 215 13.15 -9.80 2.48
CA VAL A 215 13.11 -11.27 2.35
C VAL A 215 14.46 -11.83 1.94
N LEU A 216 15.25 -12.20 2.94
CA LEU A 216 16.41 -13.05 2.75
C LEU A 216 15.97 -14.19 1.84
N ASP A 217 16.64 -14.37 0.70
CA ASP A 217 16.32 -15.55 -0.10
C ASP A 217 16.46 -16.81 0.78
N LEU A 218 15.73 -17.88 0.43
CA LEU A 218 15.68 -19.10 1.24
C LEU A 218 17.06 -19.60 1.68
N ARG A 219 18.11 -19.42 0.84
CA ARG A 219 19.48 -19.85 1.14
C ARG A 219 20.19 -18.90 2.10
N HIS A 220 19.94 -17.60 2.04
CA HIS A 220 20.47 -16.66 3.04
C HIS A 220 19.75 -16.81 4.40
N THR A 221 18.47 -17.12 4.41
CA THR A 221 17.73 -17.49 5.63
C THR A 221 18.29 -18.79 6.23
N GLU A 222 18.44 -19.83 5.41
CA GLU A 222 19.04 -21.10 5.82
C GLU A 222 20.47 -20.93 6.33
N LEU A 223 21.27 -20.08 5.67
CA LEU A 223 22.62 -19.71 6.12
C LEU A 223 22.61 -19.14 7.54
N LEU A 224 21.71 -18.19 7.83
CA LEU A 224 21.62 -17.56 9.14
C LEU A 224 21.11 -18.52 10.23
N VAL A 225 20.22 -19.45 9.88
CA VAL A 225 19.74 -20.51 10.80
C VAL A 225 20.89 -21.44 11.18
N LEU A 226 21.70 -21.85 10.21
CA LEU A 226 22.82 -22.79 10.43
C LEU A 226 24.02 -22.17 11.14
N LEU A 227 24.16 -20.84 11.07
CA LEU A 227 25.25 -20.13 11.74
C LEU A 227 25.05 -20.07 13.26
N PRO A 228 26.12 -20.16 14.06
CA PRO A 228 26.02 -19.92 15.51
C PRO A 228 25.74 -18.44 15.83
N GLN A 229 25.37 -18.14 17.08
CA GLN A 229 25.04 -16.77 17.52
C GLN A 229 26.18 -15.76 17.31
N SER A 230 27.43 -16.21 17.43
CA SER A 230 28.64 -15.47 17.05
C SER A 230 29.43 -16.32 16.08
N PHE A 231 29.90 -15.73 14.98
CA PHE A 231 30.55 -16.45 13.89
C PHE A 231 31.55 -15.57 13.12
N THR A 232 32.43 -16.23 12.39
CA THR A 232 33.47 -15.64 11.55
C THR A 232 33.10 -15.67 10.07
N THR A 233 33.76 -14.83 9.25
CA THR A 233 33.62 -14.90 7.78
C THR A 233 33.94 -16.29 7.25
N SER A 234 34.95 -16.98 7.80
CA SER A 234 35.32 -18.34 7.37
C SER A 234 34.23 -19.36 7.67
N GLU A 235 33.59 -19.26 8.84
CA GLU A 235 32.47 -20.14 9.22
C GLU A 235 31.24 -19.90 8.35
N ALA A 236 30.93 -18.64 8.04
CA ALA A 236 29.86 -18.28 7.11
C ALA A 236 30.13 -18.79 5.69
N VAL A 237 31.36 -18.68 5.19
CA VAL A 237 31.72 -19.20 3.86
C VAL A 237 31.67 -20.73 3.83
N ALA A 238 32.14 -21.41 4.89
CA ALA A 238 32.09 -22.86 5.00
C ALA A 238 30.64 -23.37 5.06
N THR A 239 29.78 -22.70 5.83
CA THR A 239 28.35 -23.04 5.96
C THR A 239 27.61 -22.74 4.67
N GLY A 240 27.86 -21.59 4.04
CA GLY A 240 27.30 -21.22 2.74
C GLY A 240 27.66 -22.20 1.63
N ARG A 241 28.89 -22.72 1.61
CA ARG A 241 29.31 -23.73 0.64
C ARG A 241 28.51 -25.04 0.77
N LYS A 242 28.12 -25.45 1.99
CA LYS A 242 27.32 -26.66 2.23
C LYS A 242 25.90 -26.55 1.66
N ILE A 243 25.36 -25.34 1.58
CA ILE A 243 24.03 -25.05 1.04
C ILE A 243 24.07 -24.47 -0.38
N GLY A 244 25.22 -24.59 -1.07
CA GLY A 244 25.37 -24.22 -2.48
C GLY A 244 25.50 -22.72 -2.75
N LEU A 245 26.01 -21.93 -1.80
CA LEU A 245 26.39 -20.53 -2.01
C LEU A 245 27.87 -20.39 -2.35
N SER A 246 28.18 -19.50 -3.30
CA SER A 246 29.55 -19.13 -3.61
C SER A 246 30.16 -18.23 -2.51
N GLU A 247 31.48 -18.26 -2.38
CA GLU A 247 32.19 -17.42 -1.40
C GLU A 247 31.92 -15.92 -1.61
N SER A 248 31.86 -15.46 -2.88
CA SER A 248 31.57 -14.06 -3.19
C SER A 248 30.14 -13.68 -2.81
N THR A 249 29.17 -14.60 -2.99
CA THR A 249 27.78 -14.41 -2.54
C THR A 249 27.71 -14.24 -1.03
N VAL A 250 28.36 -15.12 -0.27
CA VAL A 250 28.38 -15.05 1.20
C VAL A 250 29.05 -13.77 1.69
N LYS A 251 30.21 -13.41 1.15
CA LYS A 251 30.92 -12.18 1.53
C LYS A 251 30.11 -10.92 1.20
N ARG A 252 29.41 -10.89 0.06
CA ARG A 252 28.49 -9.80 -0.30
C ARG A 252 27.32 -9.73 0.67
N PHE A 253 26.73 -10.88 1.00
CA PHE A 253 25.64 -10.99 1.97
C PHE A 253 26.04 -10.41 3.33
N LEU A 254 27.19 -10.81 3.90
CA LEU A 254 27.69 -10.29 5.17
C LEU A 254 28.02 -8.78 5.17
N ARG A 255 28.29 -8.18 3.99
CA ARG A 255 28.65 -6.76 3.86
C ARG A 255 27.44 -5.86 3.63
N GLU A 256 26.45 -6.36 2.89
CA GLU A 256 25.37 -5.55 2.31
C GLU A 256 23.98 -6.09 2.64
N GLY A 257 23.78 -7.40 2.60
CA GLY A 257 22.45 -8.02 2.69
C GLY A 257 22.03 -8.48 4.09
N ALA A 258 22.96 -8.56 5.05
CA ALA A 258 22.69 -9.08 6.39
C ALA A 258 22.58 -8.00 7.48
N ARG A 259 22.62 -6.71 7.11
CA ARG A 259 22.82 -5.59 8.06
C ARG A 259 21.75 -5.49 9.16
N ASP A 260 20.55 -5.96 8.87
CA ASP A 260 19.41 -5.96 9.79
C ASP A 260 19.27 -7.30 10.55
N PHE A 261 20.13 -8.28 10.28
CA PHE A 261 20.14 -9.61 10.89
C PHE A 261 21.40 -9.92 11.69
N ILE A 262 22.50 -9.24 11.37
CA ILE A 262 23.80 -9.44 12.00
C ILE A 262 24.47 -8.12 12.32
N ARG A 263 25.16 -8.07 13.45
CA ARG A 263 26.06 -6.98 13.85
C ARG A 263 27.50 -7.38 13.60
N LYS A 264 28.30 -6.46 13.05
CA LYS A 264 29.74 -6.67 12.88
C LYS A 264 30.48 -6.21 14.14
N GLU A 265 31.00 -7.16 14.91
CA GLU A 265 31.71 -6.90 16.17
C GLU A 265 33.17 -6.47 15.92
N ALA A 266 33.83 -7.12 14.96
CA ALA A 266 35.22 -6.85 14.61
C ALA A 266 35.50 -7.20 13.14
N HIS A 267 36.73 -7.00 12.68
CA HIS A 267 37.11 -7.45 11.35
C HIS A 267 36.92 -8.96 11.22
N GLY A 268 36.04 -9.38 10.30
CA GLY A 268 35.72 -10.78 10.03
C GLY A 268 34.91 -11.50 11.11
N HIS A 269 34.36 -10.79 12.10
CA HIS A 269 33.57 -11.36 13.19
C HIS A 269 32.20 -10.69 13.26
N TYR A 270 31.16 -11.50 13.40
CA TYR A 270 29.76 -11.11 13.35
C TYR A 270 28.96 -11.81 14.46
N SER A 271 27.91 -11.16 14.94
CA SER A 271 26.92 -11.72 15.84
C SER A 271 25.53 -11.57 15.21
N LYS A 272 24.62 -12.53 15.45
CA LYS A 272 23.22 -12.37 15.04
C LYS A 272 22.49 -11.46 16.04
N PHE A 273 21.48 -10.72 15.57
CA PHE A 273 20.54 -10.02 16.45
C PHE A 273 19.61 -11.01 17.17
#